data_AF-A0A4P9WWA5-F1
#
_entry.id   AF-A0A4P9WWA5-F1
#
_cell.length_a   1.000
_cell.length_b   1.000
_cell.length_c   1.000
_cell.angle_alpha   90.00
_cell.angle_beta   90.00
_cell.angle_gamma   90.00
#
_symmetry.space_group_name_H-M   'P 1'
#
loop_
_entity.id
_entity.type
_entity.pdbx_description
1 polymer ?
#
loop_
_entity_poly.entity_id
_entity_poly.type
_entity_poly.pdbx_seq_one_letter_code
_entity_poly.pdbx_strand_id
1 'polypeptide(L)'
;LYSSSGMDLMGIMERVVRRPNPVIDLAPVDFSSAFTVVEDDPARDFPIIYASETFERLTGYHNDDIVGRNCRFLQSPDGLVAAGSRRK
;
A
#
# COMPACT_ATOMS: atom_id res chain seq x y z
N LEU A 1 10.23 16.70 -10.56
CA LEU A 1 9.09 17.63 -10.34
C LEU A 1 7.75 16.91 -10.09
N TYR A 2 7.72 15.59 -9.89
CA TYR A 2 6.47 14.85 -9.62
C TYR A 2 6.62 13.99 -8.36
N SER A 3 6.45 14.61 -7.20
CA SER A 3 5.98 13.91 -6.00
C SER A 3 5.55 14.97 -4.99
N SER A 4 4.24 15.14 -4.82
CA SER A 4 3.67 15.95 -3.74
C SER A 4 3.98 15.34 -2.36
N SER A 5 4.30 14.04 -2.29
CA SER A 5 4.58 13.30 -1.06
C SER A 5 6.07 13.22 -0.70
N GLY A 6 6.97 13.72 -1.56
CA GLY A 6 8.43 13.62 -1.35
C GLY A 6 9.00 12.20 -1.56
N MET A 7 8.16 11.22 -1.90
CA MET A 7 8.55 9.84 -2.20
C MET A 7 8.74 9.63 -3.71
N ASP A 8 9.82 8.95 -4.10
CA ASP A 8 10.08 8.60 -5.51
C ASP A 8 9.25 7.39 -5.94
N LEU A 9 7.94 7.62 -6.14
CA LEU A 9 6.99 6.57 -6.52
C LEU A 9 7.29 5.99 -7.90
N MET A 10 7.80 6.80 -8.82
CA MET A 10 8.19 6.33 -10.16
C MET A 10 9.38 5.37 -10.07
N GLY A 11 10.42 5.72 -9.29
CA GLY A 11 11.56 4.83 -9.06
C GLY A 11 11.18 3.57 -8.30
N ILE A 12 10.26 3.63 -7.33
CA ILE A 12 9.71 2.44 -6.66
C ILE A 12 9.01 1.53 -7.67
N MET A 13 8.12 2.08 -8.49
CA MET A 13 7.37 1.29 -9.46
C MET A 13 8.30 0.66 -10.51
N GLU A 14 9.31 1.40 -10.98
CA GLU A 14 10.33 0.86 -11.87
C GLU A 14 11.09 -0.32 -11.24
N ARG A 15 11.49 -0.20 -9.96
CA ARG A 15 12.16 -1.29 -9.24
C ARG A 15 11.28 -2.51 -9.08
N VAL A 16 9.98 -2.32 -8.84
CA VAL A 16 9.01 -3.42 -8.77
C VAL A 16 8.86 -4.11 -10.12
N VAL A 17 8.69 -3.35 -11.20
CA VAL A 17 8.56 -3.92 -12.56
C VAL A 17 9.81 -4.67 -12.99
N ARG A 18 11.01 -4.13 -12.69
CA ARG A 18 12.30 -4.73 -13.06
C ARG A 18 12.88 -5.68 -12.01
N ARG A 19 12.07 -6.15 -11.04
CA ARG A 19 12.56 -6.97 -9.92
C ARG A 19 13.23 -8.27 -10.41
N PRO A 20 14.30 -8.73 -9.73
CA PRO A 20 14.90 -10.03 -10.05
C PRO A 20 13.96 -11.17 -9.67
N ASN A 21 13.93 -12.23 -10.48
CA ASN A 21 13.15 -13.45 -10.23
C ASN A 21 11.65 -13.20 -9.94
N PRO A 22 10.90 -12.56 -10.86
CA PRO A 22 9.48 -12.32 -10.65
C PRO A 22 8.70 -13.65 -10.58
N VAL A 23 8.05 -13.91 -9.45
CA VAL A 23 7.18 -15.09 -9.27
C VAL A 23 5.76 -14.87 -9.82
N ILE A 24 5.32 -13.61 -9.86
CA ILE A 24 4.01 -13.18 -10.34
C ILE A 24 4.23 -12.18 -11.47
N ASP A 25 3.42 -12.18 -12.51
CA ASP A 25 3.40 -11.09 -13.51
C ASP A 25 2.37 -10.04 -13.08
N LEU A 26 2.78 -8.78 -13.01
CA LEU A 26 1.90 -7.67 -12.62
C LEU A 26 1.18 -7.04 -13.82
N ALA A 27 1.57 -7.39 -15.06
CA ALA A 27 1.15 -6.70 -16.27
C ALA A 27 1.52 -5.19 -16.23
N PRO A 28 1.09 -4.36 -17.19
CA PRO A 28 1.31 -2.92 -17.12
C PRO A 28 0.69 -2.31 -15.86
N VAL A 29 1.53 -1.70 -15.02
CA VAL A 29 1.12 -0.97 -13.81
C VAL A 29 1.46 0.51 -13.97
N ASP A 30 0.52 1.36 -13.60
CA ASP A 30 0.65 2.82 -13.65
C ASP A 30 0.06 3.49 -12.41
N PHE A 31 0.09 4.82 -12.37
CA PHE A 31 -0.48 5.60 -11.27
C PHE A 31 -2.01 5.59 -11.21
N SER A 32 -2.69 5.02 -12.22
CA SER A 32 -4.14 4.83 -12.18
C SER A 32 -4.53 3.60 -11.36
N SER A 33 -3.59 2.68 -11.12
CA SER A 33 -3.79 1.48 -10.30
C SER A 33 -3.89 1.82 -8.81
N ALA A 34 -4.69 1.04 -8.06
CA ALA A 34 -4.75 1.17 -6.61
C ALA A 34 -3.56 0.45 -5.95
N PHE A 35 -2.71 1.19 -5.27
CA PHE A 35 -1.58 0.66 -4.50
C PHE A 35 -1.30 1.46 -3.23
N THR A 36 -0.55 0.83 -2.32
CA THR A 36 -0.03 1.39 -1.07
C THR A 36 1.44 1.06 -0.94
N VAL A 37 2.23 1.94 -0.33
CA VAL A 37 3.61 1.68 0.05
C VAL A 37 3.65 1.52 1.57
N VAL A 38 4.32 0.47 2.03
CA VAL A 38 4.48 0.14 3.45
C VAL A 38 5.94 0.31 3.87
N GLU A 39 6.16 0.70 5.11
CA GLU A 39 7.48 0.64 5.73
C GLU A 39 7.82 -0.82 6.04
N ASP A 40 8.97 -1.31 5.58
CA ASP A 40 9.45 -2.68 5.82
C ASP A 40 10.06 -2.81 7.22
N ASP A 41 9.24 -2.56 8.24
CA ASP A 41 9.60 -2.66 9.65
C ASP A 41 8.58 -3.55 10.41
N PRO A 42 8.95 -4.81 10.71
CA PRO A 42 8.10 -5.71 11.48
C PRO A 42 7.83 -5.22 12.92
N ALA A 43 8.77 -4.48 13.53
CA ALA A 43 8.62 -3.96 14.90
C ALA A 43 7.56 -2.86 14.96
N ARG A 44 7.34 -2.17 13.84
CA ARG A 44 6.29 -1.15 13.67
C ARG A 44 5.05 -1.68 12.97
N ASP A 45 4.97 -2.99 12.77
CA ASP A 45 3.80 -3.68 12.22
C ASP A 45 3.47 -3.29 10.77
N PHE A 46 4.50 -3.04 9.95
CA PHE A 46 4.39 -2.69 8.52
C PHE A 46 3.37 -1.58 8.23
N PRO A 47 3.56 -0.38 8.80
CA PRO A 47 2.61 0.71 8.64
C PRO A 47 2.63 1.22 7.19
N ILE A 48 1.46 1.61 6.68
CA ILE A 48 1.34 2.27 5.38
C ILE A 48 1.94 3.67 5.48
N ILE A 49 2.90 3.99 4.61
CA ILE A 49 3.56 5.30 4.55
C ILE A 49 3.07 6.14 3.37
N TYR A 50 2.41 5.51 2.40
CA TYR A 50 1.78 6.19 1.28
C TYR A 50 0.61 5.36 0.74
N ALA A 51 -0.48 6.02 0.39
CA ALA A 51 -1.61 5.45 -0.33
C ALA A 51 -1.88 6.25 -1.60
N SER A 52 -2.20 5.55 -2.70
CA SER A 52 -2.60 6.19 -3.96
C SER A 52 -4.02 6.76 -3.87
N GLU A 53 -4.31 7.82 -4.63
CA GLU A 53 -5.66 8.39 -4.72
C GLU A 53 -6.70 7.38 -5.22
N THR A 54 -6.31 6.48 -6.13
CA THR A 54 -7.18 5.39 -6.57
C THR A 54 -7.50 4.43 -5.42
N PHE A 55 -6.56 4.17 -4.51
CA PHE A 55 -6.82 3.33 -3.35
C PHE A 55 -7.82 3.98 -2.38
N GLU A 56 -7.71 5.27 -2.12
CA GLU A 56 -8.69 6.02 -1.33
C GLU A 56 -10.08 5.95 -1.95
N ARG A 57 -10.18 6.21 -3.26
CA ARG A 57 -11.45 6.10 -4.00
C ARG A 57 -12.03 4.69 -4.00
N LEU A 58 -11.18 3.66 -4.08
CA LEU A 58 -11.59 2.27 -4.11
C LEU A 58 -12.13 1.80 -2.75
N THR A 59 -11.46 2.20 -1.68
CA THR A 59 -11.77 1.72 -0.32
C THR A 59 -12.73 2.64 0.44
N GLY A 60 -12.83 3.91 0.04
CA GLY A 60 -13.62 4.95 0.69
C GLY A 60 -12.96 5.58 1.92
N TYR A 61 -11.75 5.16 2.29
CA TYR A 61 -10.99 5.74 3.39
C TYR A 61 -10.19 6.96 2.91
N HIS A 62 -10.07 7.97 3.79
CA HIS A 62 -9.21 9.11 3.55
C HIS A 62 -7.74 8.78 3.85
N ASN A 63 -6.79 9.50 3.27
CA ASN A 63 -5.36 9.31 3.51
C ASN A 63 -5.01 9.26 5.01
N ASP A 64 -5.61 10.15 5.80
CA ASP A 64 -5.40 10.27 7.25
C ASP A 64 -5.84 9.02 8.03
N ASP A 65 -6.81 8.27 7.50
CA ASP A 65 -7.30 7.03 8.11
C ASP A 65 -6.50 5.79 7.67
N ILE A 66 -5.62 5.94 6.67
CA ILE A 66 -4.85 4.85 6.06
C ILE A 66 -3.40 4.90 6.52
N VAL A 67 -2.77 6.08 6.44
CA VAL A 67 -1.35 6.27 6.76
C VAL A 67 -1.11 5.96 8.24
N GLY A 68 -0.03 5.21 8.51
CA GLY A 68 0.34 4.78 9.85
C GLY A 68 -0.34 3.49 10.33
N ARG A 69 -1.28 2.92 9.57
CA ARG A 69 -1.95 1.65 9.90
C ARG A 69 -1.43 0.51 9.06
N ASN A 70 -1.57 -0.71 9.56
CA ASN A 70 -1.35 -1.91 8.77
C ASN A 70 -2.55 -2.20 7.85
N CYS A 71 -2.32 -2.60 6.59
CA CYS A 71 -3.37 -2.90 5.59
C CYS A 71 -4.46 -3.88 6.05
N ARG A 72 -4.22 -4.68 7.10
CA ARG A 72 -5.20 -5.63 7.64
C ARG A 72 -6.49 -4.97 8.15
N PHE A 73 -6.51 -3.66 8.40
CA PHE A 73 -7.75 -2.98 8.79
C PHE A 73 -8.88 -3.18 7.76
N LEU A 74 -8.55 -3.37 6.48
CA LEU A 74 -9.54 -3.65 5.42
C LEU A 74 -10.25 -5.00 5.56
N GLN A 75 -9.79 -5.89 6.44
CA GLN A 75 -10.33 -7.25 6.59
C GLN A 75 -11.56 -7.30 7.51
N SER A 76 -11.96 -6.19 8.14
CA SER A 76 -13.13 -6.13 9.01
C SER A 76 -13.82 -4.77 8.90
N PRO A 77 -15.16 -4.71 8.94
CA PRO A 77 -15.90 -3.45 8.82
C PRO A 77 -15.65 -2.47 9.96
N ASP A 78 -15.19 -2.95 11.12
CA ASP A 78 -14.79 -2.12 12.26
C ASP A 78 -13.33 -1.64 12.18
N GLY A 79 -12.54 -2.12 11.21
CA GLY A 79 -11.14 -1.75 11.04
C GLY A 79 -10.19 -2.24 12.14
N LEU A 80 -10.69 -3.09 13.06
CA LEU A 80 -9.96 -3.58 14.23
C LEU A 80 -9.57 -5.05 14.00
N VAL A 81 -8.41 -5.24 13.40
CA VAL A 81 -7.88 -6.57 13.08
C VAL A 81 -6.52 -6.72 13.73
N ALA A 82 -6.40 -7.68 14.66
CA ALA A 82 -5.15 -7.98 15.34
C ALA A 82 -4.21 -8.82 14.45
N ALA A 83 -2.90 -8.66 14.62
CA ALA A 83 -1.94 -9.55 13.95
C ALA A 83 -2.21 -11.02 14.32
N GLY A 84 -2.28 -11.90 13.31
CA GLY A 84 -2.58 -13.32 13.51
C GLY A 84 -4.07 -13.67 13.62
N SER A 85 -4.99 -12.71 13.47
CA SER A 85 -6.42 -13.02 13.40
C SER A 85 -6.75 -13.94 12.21
N ARG A 86 -7.60 -14.94 12.42
CA ARG A 86 -8.06 -15.83 11.35
C ARG A 86 -8.91 -15.05 10.35
N ARG A 87 -8.57 -15.14 9.06
CA ARG A 87 -9.44 -14.63 7.98
C ARG A 87 -10.76 -15.40 8.02
N LYS A 88 -11.87 -14.67 8.16
CA LYS A 88 -13.22 -15.22 8.04
C LYS A 88 -13.58 -15.45 6.59
#